data_AF-A0A530QQN5-F1
#
_entry.id   AF-A0A530QQN5-F1
#
_cell.length_a   1.000
_cell.length_b   1.000
_cell.length_c   1.000
_cell.angle_alpha   90.00
_cell.angle_beta   90.00
_cell.angle_gamma   90.00
#
_symmetry.space_group_name_H-M   'P 1'
#
loop_
_entity.id
_entity.type
_entity.pdbx_description
1 polymer ?
#
loop_
_entity_poly.entity_id
_entity_poly.type
_entity_poly.pdbx_seq_one_letter_code
_entity_poly.pdbx_strand_id
1 'polypeptide(L)' 'MNATVAQSLDMADAAHIVLNTIRRPVIMVDADGFITFANA' A
#
# COMPACT_ATOMS: atom_id res chain seq x y z
N MET A 1 -19.18 18.16 -0.23
CA MET A 1 -17.80 17.68 -0.51
C MET A 1 -17.40 16.82 0.68
N ASN A 2 -17.31 15.50 0.49
CA ASN A 2 -17.04 14.53 1.56
C ASN A 2 -15.53 14.45 1.83
N ALA A 3 -15.06 15.16 2.86
CA ALA A 3 -13.63 15.27 3.21
C ALA A 3 -12.97 13.92 3.55
N THR A 4 -13.75 12.91 3.94
CA THR A 4 -13.27 11.58 4.32
C THR A 4 -12.72 10.75 3.16
N VAL A 5 -13.29 10.87 1.97
CA VAL A 5 -12.85 10.08 0.79
C VAL A 5 -11.51 10.59 0.25
N ALA A 6 -11.28 11.91 0.31
CA ALA A 6 -10.03 12.52 -0.15
C ALA A 6 -8.84 12.12 0.74
N GLN A 7 -9.04 12.04 2.06
CA GLN A 7 -7.99 11.68 3.01
C GLN A 7 -7.57 10.19 2.89
N SER A 8 -8.50 9.30 2.54
CA SER A 8 -8.17 7.88 2.31
C SER A 8 -7.30 7.65 1.08
N LEU A 9 -7.47 8.44 0.02
CA LEU A 9 -6.63 8.35 -1.19
C LEU A 9 -5.18 8.77 -0.87
N ASP A 10 -5.02 9.88 -0.15
CA ASP A 10 -3.70 10.44 0.18
C ASP A 10 -2.86 9.50 1.06
N MET A 11 -3.50 8.78 1.99
CA MET A 11 -2.83 7.78 2.82
C MET A 11 -2.44 6.52 2.05
N ALA A 12 -3.24 6.09 1.07
CA ALA A 12 -2.90 4.97 0.21
C ALA A 12 -1.67 5.31 -0.66
N ASP A 13 -1.64 6.51 -1.25
CA ASP A 13 -0.51 6.98 -2.06
C ASP A 13 0.77 7.12 -1.22
N ALA A 14 0.66 7.68 -0.01
CA ALA A 14 1.78 7.76 0.92
C ALA A 14 2.32 6.37 1.32
N ALA A 15 1.44 5.40 1.58
CA ALA A 15 1.84 4.03 1.88
C ALA A 15 2.58 3.37 0.71
N HIS A 16 2.12 3.57 -0.53
CA HIS A 16 2.79 3.06 -1.73
C HIS A 16 4.19 3.63 -1.90
N ILE A 17 4.39 4.93 -1.64
CA ILE A 17 5.72 5.56 -1.69
C ILE A 17 6.65 4.93 -0.66
N VAL A 18 6.20 4.78 0.59
CA VAL A 18 7.01 4.19 1.65
C VAL A 18 7.37 2.75 1.32
N LEU A 19 6.41 1.91 0.93
CA LEU A 19 6.64 0.49 0.64
C LEU A 19 7.63 0.28 -0.51
N ASN A 20 7.57 1.11 -1.56
CA ASN A 20 8.48 1.03 -2.70
C ASN A 20 9.87 1.65 -2.45
N THR A 21 10.07 2.36 -1.34
CA THR A 21 11.38 2.92 -0.99
C THR A 21 12.16 2.03 -0.01
N ILE A 22 11.59 0.91 0.43
CA ILE A 22 12.28 -0.10 1.24
C ILE A 22 13.27 -0.86 0.35
N ARG A 23 14.57 -0.84 0.71
CA ARG A 23 15.66 -1.50 -0.05
C ARG A 23 15.69 -3.03 0.04
N ARG A 24 14.60 -3.64 0.50
CA ARG A 24 14.43 -5.08 0.69
C ARG A 24 13.12 -5.48 0.05
N PRO A 25 13.02 -6.69 -0.53
CA PRO A 25 11.75 -7.17 -1.05
C PRO A 25 10.68 -7.21 0.05
N VAL A 26 9.49 -6.69 -0.26
CA VAL A 26 8.30 -6.68 0.60
C VAL A 26 7.12 -7.20 -0.20
N ILE A 27 6.40 -8.14 0.39
CA ILE A 27 5.15 -8.67 -0.16
C ILE A 27 4.05 -8.59 0.89
N MET A 28 2.82 -8.38 0.44
CA MET A 28 1.63 -8.57 1.25
C MET A 28 0.97 -9.88 0.84
N VAL A 29 0.52 -10.64 1.82
CA VAL A 29 -0.12 -11.94 1.63
C VAL A 29 -1.50 -11.88 2.30
N ASP A 30 -2.52 -12.39 1.62
CA ASP A 30 -3.87 -12.52 2.19
C ASP A 30 -4.00 -13.72 3.12
N ALA A 31 -5.21 -13.95 3.66
CA ALA A 31 -5.49 -15.05 4.57
C ALA A 31 -5.39 -16.43 3.89
N ASP A 32 -5.54 -16.49 2.57
CA ASP A 32 -5.48 -17.73 1.79
C ASP A 32 -4.04 -18.04 1.31
N GLY A 33 -3.09 -17.13 1.59
CA GLY A 33 -1.68 -17.31 1.26
C GLY A 33 -1.29 -16.75 -0.11
N PHE A 34 -2.16 -15.99 -0.79
CA PHE A 34 -1.85 -15.39 -2.09
C PHE A 34 -1.21 -14.01 -1.94
N ILE A 35 -0.29 -13.70 -2.85
CA ILE A 35 0.36 -12.39 -2.92
C ILE A 35 -0.65 -11.36 -3.43
N THR A 36 -0.87 -10.30 -2.66
CA THR A 36 -1.79 -9.19 -2.98
C THR A 36 -1.07 -7.88 -3.27
N PHE A 37 0.22 -7.78 -2.90
CA PHE A 37 1.09 -6.66 -3.24
C PHE A 37 2.55 -7.12 -3.25
N ALA A 38 3.35 -6.49 -4.11
CA ALA A 38 4.81 -6.61 -4.14
C ALA A 38 5.40 -5.23 -4.42
N ASN A 39 6.49 -4.87 -3.73
CA ASN A 39 7.22 -3.65 -4.02
C ASN A 39 8.13 -3.80 -5.25
N ALA A 40 8.48 -2.67 -5.87
CA ALA A 40 9.32 -2.57 -7.07
C ALA A 40 10.82 -2.76 -6.79
#